data_AF-A0A8T7CZN2-F1
#
_entry.id   AF-A0A8T7CZN2-F1
#
_cell.length_a   1.000
_cell.length_b   1.000
_cell.length_c   1.000
_cell.angle_alpha   90.00
_cell.angle_beta   90.00
_cell.angle_gamma   90.00
#
_symmetry.space_group_name_H-M   'P 1'
#
loop_
_entity.id
_entity.type
_entity.pdbx_description
1 polymer ?
#
loop_
_entity_poly.entity_id
_entity_poly.type
_entity_poly.pdbx_seq_one_letter_code
_entity_poly.pdbx_strand_id
1 'polypeptide(L)'
;MLSDNELGAFILVLANSRQDQFLRDELADTLNTTFIALKDNFVAGRLDATQDDIDVFEQLLQLELSDIPVWQNRQVGDWEITYNSIRRLRPARASSQVLHSISQPYDASKFHFNKPFLKPEILWQGEFNGVEARVLFNKFPFSEYHLLIVLSAEMNRPQLLTCQDHRYVCSLAEDLAMVFPGFGIGFNSLAAGASINHLHFQGFVRERSFAIESEHWVHNGGDAEYPLTVERFVDAESSWAYLQQLISKDEAFNCLYRDGYCYVVARRYQGSVVLPEWLRGAGWIDVAGAVTVSKSETFERLTEEQIAAGIGLLKPAV
;
A
#
# COMPACT_ATOMS: atom_id res chain seq x y z
N MET A 1 -6.40 17.85 -12.65
CA MET A 1 -6.28 17.21 -11.32
C MET A 1 -6.07 18.26 -10.23
N LEU A 2 -5.30 19.34 -10.45
CA LEU A 2 -5.27 20.46 -9.50
C LEU A 2 -6.26 21.55 -9.94
N SER A 3 -7.35 21.71 -9.18
CA SER A 3 -8.28 22.83 -9.29
C SER A 3 -8.48 23.47 -7.90
N ASP A 4 -9.07 24.66 -7.88
CA ASP A 4 -9.33 25.43 -6.65
C ASP A 4 -10.50 24.88 -5.81
N ASN A 5 -11.16 23.81 -6.24
CA ASN A 5 -12.29 23.19 -5.56
C ASN A 5 -12.14 21.67 -5.31
N GLU A 6 -11.08 21.02 -5.81
CA GLU A 6 -10.86 19.58 -5.67
C GLU A 6 -9.87 19.25 -4.54
N LEU A 7 -10.35 19.30 -3.29
CA LEU A 7 -9.49 19.11 -2.12
C LEU A 7 -8.83 17.72 -2.08
N GLY A 8 -9.57 16.66 -2.39
CA GLY A 8 -9.03 15.30 -2.41
C GLY A 8 -7.92 15.10 -3.44
N ALA A 9 -8.03 15.76 -4.60
CA ALA A 9 -7.02 15.71 -5.64
C ALA A 9 -5.78 16.52 -5.27
N PHE A 10 -5.94 17.66 -4.59
CA PHE A 10 -4.81 18.40 -4.02
C PHE A 10 -4.03 17.56 -3.01
N ILE A 11 -4.70 16.89 -2.07
CA ILE A 11 -4.05 16.01 -1.08
C ILE A 11 -3.29 14.87 -1.78
N LEU A 12 -3.91 14.24 -2.78
CA LEU A 12 -3.29 13.19 -3.59
C LEU A 12 -1.99 13.65 -4.24
N VAL A 13 -2.02 14.78 -4.94
CA VAL A 13 -0.85 15.32 -5.66
C VAL A 13 0.21 15.78 -4.67
N LEU A 14 -0.16 16.47 -3.59
CA LEU A 14 0.77 16.85 -2.54
C LEU A 14 1.48 15.63 -1.95
N ALA A 15 0.74 14.57 -1.61
CA ALA A 15 1.30 13.36 -1.02
C ALA A 15 2.28 12.63 -1.96
N ASN A 16 1.93 12.54 -3.25
CA ASN A 16 2.78 11.89 -4.25
C ASN A 16 3.97 12.75 -4.68
N SER A 17 3.86 14.09 -4.63
CA SER A 17 4.97 15.01 -4.95
C SER A 17 6.16 14.89 -4.01
N ARG A 18 5.97 14.29 -2.82
CA ARG A 18 7.03 14.17 -1.80
C ARG A 18 7.86 12.91 -1.91
N GLN A 19 7.65 12.07 -2.92
CA GLN A 19 8.46 10.86 -3.09
C GLN A 19 9.93 11.19 -3.37
N ASP A 20 10.22 12.23 -4.13
CA ASP A 20 11.58 12.65 -4.47
C ASP A 20 11.70 14.18 -4.66
N GLN A 21 12.94 14.65 -4.82
CA GLN A 21 13.25 16.08 -4.96
C GLN A 21 12.76 16.67 -6.28
N PHE A 22 12.83 15.91 -7.38
CA PHE A 22 12.39 16.37 -8.69
C PHE A 22 10.88 16.64 -8.70
N LEU A 23 10.07 15.68 -8.24
CA LEU A 23 8.62 15.85 -8.17
C LEU A 23 8.21 16.98 -7.24
N ARG A 24 8.92 17.16 -6.12
CA ARG A 24 8.68 18.27 -5.20
C ARG A 24 8.88 19.61 -5.89
N ASP A 25 10.00 19.77 -6.59
CA ASP A 25 10.37 21.04 -7.23
C ASP A 25 9.47 21.34 -8.44
N GLU A 26 9.19 20.33 -9.27
CA GLU A 26 8.33 20.44 -10.45
C GLU A 26 6.89 20.87 -10.09
N LEU A 27 6.37 20.41 -8.95
CA LEU A 27 5.00 20.67 -8.52
C LEU A 27 4.87 21.81 -7.50
N ALA A 28 5.97 22.40 -7.04
CA ALA A 28 5.99 23.36 -5.93
C ALA A 28 5.10 24.59 -6.19
N ASP A 29 5.30 25.28 -7.31
CA ASP A 29 4.59 26.53 -7.62
C ASP A 29 3.09 26.29 -7.81
N THR A 30 2.74 25.21 -8.51
CA THR A 30 1.34 24.84 -8.75
C THR A 30 0.66 24.47 -7.43
N LEU A 31 1.29 23.64 -6.59
CA LEU A 31 0.74 23.25 -5.29
C LEU A 31 0.57 24.46 -4.36
N ASN A 32 1.54 25.38 -4.31
CA ASN A 32 1.43 26.59 -3.48
C ASN A 32 0.26 27.48 -3.94
N THR A 33 0.15 27.69 -5.25
CA THR A 33 -0.95 28.49 -5.83
C THR A 33 -2.31 27.87 -5.54
N THR A 34 -2.44 26.55 -5.74
CA THR A 34 -3.67 25.82 -5.44
C THR A 34 -4.00 25.82 -3.95
N PHE A 35 -3.01 25.70 -3.07
CA PHE A 35 -3.22 25.72 -1.62
C PHE A 35 -3.80 27.05 -1.12
N ILE A 36 -3.30 28.18 -1.65
CA ILE A 36 -3.84 29.52 -1.33
C ILE A 36 -5.31 29.62 -1.76
N ALA A 37 -5.63 29.19 -2.98
CA ALA A 37 -7.00 29.22 -3.49
C ALA A 37 -7.96 28.31 -2.68
N LEU A 38 -7.49 27.10 -2.33
CA LEU A 38 -8.25 26.17 -1.49
C LEU A 38 -8.48 26.74 -0.08
N LYS A 39 -7.49 27.43 0.50
CA LYS A 39 -7.63 28.09 1.81
C LYS A 39 -8.72 29.17 1.77
N ASP A 40 -8.73 30.01 0.75
CA ASP A 40 -9.76 31.04 0.57
C ASP A 40 -11.15 30.41 0.40
N ASN A 41 -11.25 29.33 -0.38
CA ASN A 41 -12.50 28.60 -0.58
C ASN A 41 -12.97 27.86 0.67
N PHE A 42 -12.05 27.34 1.48
CA PHE A 42 -12.36 26.71 2.76
C PHE A 42 -12.96 27.72 3.74
N VAL A 43 -12.32 28.89 3.91
CA VAL A 43 -12.82 29.97 4.78
C VAL A 43 -14.19 30.48 4.32
N ALA A 44 -14.40 30.55 3.00
CA ALA A 44 -15.67 30.95 2.41
C ALA A 44 -16.77 29.88 2.47
N GLY A 45 -16.48 28.66 2.94
CA GLY A 45 -17.42 27.53 2.97
C GLY A 45 -17.83 27.04 1.58
N ARG A 46 -16.96 27.18 0.58
CA ARG A 46 -17.22 26.87 -0.84
C ARG A 46 -16.65 25.54 -1.32
N LEU A 47 -15.96 24.79 -0.46
CA LEU A 47 -15.40 23.49 -0.81
C LEU A 47 -16.44 22.38 -0.70
N ASP A 48 -16.57 21.59 -1.75
CA ASP A 48 -17.31 20.32 -1.76
C ASP A 48 -16.29 19.18 -1.67
N ALA A 49 -16.15 18.59 -0.49
CA ALA A 49 -15.16 17.56 -0.21
C ALA A 49 -15.69 16.56 0.82
N THR A 50 -15.09 15.38 0.87
CA THR A 50 -15.43 14.41 1.92
C THR A 50 -14.96 14.92 3.29
N GLN A 51 -15.62 14.50 4.37
CA GLN A 51 -15.20 14.88 5.73
C GLN A 51 -13.73 14.51 5.99
N ASP A 52 -13.26 13.37 5.46
CA ASP A 52 -11.86 12.97 5.57
C ASP A 52 -10.90 13.96 4.93
N ASP A 53 -11.22 14.42 3.72
CA ASP A 53 -10.37 15.39 3.01
C ASP A 53 -10.37 16.73 3.75
N ILE A 54 -11.52 17.13 4.33
CA ILE A 54 -11.64 18.30 5.20
C ILE A 54 -10.74 18.17 6.44
N ASP A 55 -10.83 17.07 7.18
CA ASP A 55 -10.05 16.81 8.39
C ASP A 55 -8.53 16.79 8.11
N VAL A 56 -8.14 16.28 6.93
CA VAL A 56 -6.74 16.33 6.46
C VAL A 56 -6.32 17.76 6.16
N PHE A 57 -7.18 18.53 5.50
CA PHE A 57 -6.88 19.90 5.13
C PHE A 57 -6.76 20.83 6.34
N GLU A 58 -7.60 20.65 7.36
CA GLU A 58 -7.48 21.38 8.62
C GLU A 58 -6.12 21.18 9.29
N GLN A 59 -5.57 19.96 9.21
CA GLN A 59 -4.20 19.69 9.68
C GLN A 59 -3.15 20.33 8.78
N LEU A 60 -3.35 20.34 7.45
CA LEU A 60 -2.45 21.00 6.51
C LEU A 60 -2.42 22.53 6.71
N LEU A 61 -3.52 23.16 7.12
CA LEU A 61 -3.57 24.59 7.43
C LEU A 61 -2.68 24.99 8.62
N GLN A 62 -2.22 24.02 9.42
CA GLN A 62 -1.28 24.24 10.53
C GLN A 62 0.19 24.05 10.12
N LEU A 63 0.47 23.80 8.84
CA LEU A 63 1.78 23.47 8.32
C LEU A 63 2.14 24.40 7.16
N GLU A 64 3.43 24.71 7.04
CA GLU A 64 3.97 25.26 5.80
C GLU A 64 4.27 24.11 4.83
N LEU A 65 3.79 24.20 3.58
CA LEU A 65 4.02 23.15 2.58
C LEU A 65 5.51 22.96 2.24
N SER A 66 6.34 23.98 2.46
CA SER A 66 7.80 23.92 2.34
C SER A 66 8.45 23.01 3.38
N ASP A 67 7.81 22.85 4.54
CA ASP A 67 8.34 22.15 5.70
C ASP A 67 8.02 20.65 5.65
N ILE A 68 7.21 20.23 4.68
CA ILE A 68 6.96 18.82 4.39
C ILE A 68 8.17 18.28 3.61
N PRO A 69 9.03 17.45 4.23
CA PRO A 69 10.20 16.92 3.55
C PRO A 69 9.80 15.93 2.45
N VAL A 70 10.72 15.74 1.50
CA VAL A 70 10.68 14.56 0.64
C VAL A 70 10.91 13.30 1.46
N TRP A 71 10.56 12.14 0.91
CA TRP A 71 10.79 10.87 1.58
C TRP A 71 12.28 10.68 1.84
N GLN A 72 12.59 10.14 3.00
CA GLN A 72 13.95 9.80 3.39
C GLN A 72 14.02 8.30 3.63
N ASN A 73 15.06 7.66 3.11
CA ASN A 73 15.26 6.23 3.27
C ASN A 73 16.50 5.98 4.11
N ARG A 74 16.43 4.95 4.95
CA ARG A 74 17.56 4.47 5.75
C ARG A 74 17.57 2.96 5.75
N GLN A 75 18.69 2.38 5.34
CA GLN A 75 18.94 0.95 5.48
C GLN A 75 19.43 0.65 6.90
N VAL A 76 18.90 -0.38 7.54
CA VAL A 76 19.32 -0.87 8.87
C VAL A 76 19.37 -2.40 8.81
N GLY A 77 20.58 -2.95 8.66
CA GLY A 77 20.76 -4.36 8.33
C GLY A 77 20.11 -4.68 6.99
N ASP A 78 19.29 -5.73 6.94
CA ASP A 78 18.50 -6.10 5.76
C ASP A 78 17.25 -5.24 5.54
N TRP A 79 16.85 -4.47 6.56
CA TRP A 79 15.59 -3.73 6.56
C TRP A 79 15.71 -2.33 5.98
N GLU A 80 14.67 -1.88 5.29
CA GLU A 80 14.53 -0.49 4.86
C GLU A 80 13.52 0.24 5.72
N ILE A 81 13.86 1.46 6.14
CA ILE A 81 12.95 2.39 6.80
C ILE A 81 12.75 3.59 5.89
N THR A 82 11.50 3.90 5.55
CA THR A 82 11.11 5.11 4.83
C THR A 82 10.41 6.08 5.78
N TYR A 83 10.91 7.30 5.87
CA TYR A 83 10.21 8.41 6.52
C TYR A 83 9.29 9.11 5.53
N ASN A 84 7.99 9.05 5.80
CA ASN A 84 6.96 9.78 5.06
C ASN A 84 6.02 10.48 6.06
N SER A 85 6.28 11.77 6.28
CA SER A 85 5.58 12.59 7.27
C SER A 85 4.08 12.78 6.95
N ILE A 86 3.70 12.82 5.67
CA ILE A 86 2.30 13.01 5.24
C ILE A 86 1.40 11.86 5.72
N ARG A 87 1.95 10.65 5.93
CA ARG A 87 1.15 9.52 6.42
C ARG A 87 0.52 9.74 7.79
N ARG A 88 1.02 10.69 8.59
CA ARG A 88 0.37 11.08 9.86
C ARG A 88 -1.02 11.68 9.67
N LEU A 89 -1.28 12.25 8.48
CA LEU A 89 -2.54 12.88 8.13
C LEU A 89 -3.61 11.85 7.73
N ARG A 90 -3.20 10.60 7.44
CA ARG A 90 -4.11 9.56 6.96
C ARG A 90 -5.21 9.31 8.00
N PRO A 91 -6.50 9.38 7.62
CA PRO A 91 -7.62 9.06 8.50
C PRO A 91 -7.53 7.63 9.06
N ALA A 92 -7.78 7.48 10.36
CA ALA A 92 -7.69 6.20 11.08
C ALA A 92 -8.92 5.31 10.81
N ARG A 93 -9.16 4.90 9.56
CA ARG A 93 -10.40 4.21 9.17
C ARG A 93 -10.39 2.69 9.33
N ALA A 94 -9.24 2.02 9.44
CA ALA A 94 -9.20 0.55 9.41
C ALA A 94 -8.06 -0.15 10.19
N SER A 95 -7.03 0.56 10.65
CA SER A 95 -5.83 -0.08 11.26
C SER A 95 -6.09 -0.72 12.63
N SER A 96 -7.26 -0.51 13.23
CA SER A 96 -7.66 -1.02 14.54
C SER A 96 -8.82 -2.01 14.50
N GLN A 97 -9.38 -2.33 13.32
CA GLN A 97 -10.43 -3.34 13.24
C GLN A 97 -9.84 -4.72 13.51
N VAL A 98 -10.44 -5.41 14.49
CA VAL A 98 -10.22 -6.84 14.73
C VAL A 98 -11.07 -7.59 13.73
N LEU A 99 -10.41 -8.34 12.85
CA LEU A 99 -11.07 -9.20 11.88
C LEU A 99 -10.98 -10.65 12.37
N HIS A 100 -12.01 -11.44 12.03
CA HIS A 100 -12.12 -12.84 12.44
C HIS A 100 -12.15 -13.82 11.26
N SER A 101 -12.01 -13.31 10.04
CA SER A 101 -11.89 -14.12 8.82
C SER A 101 -11.24 -13.28 7.72
N ILE A 102 -10.57 -13.93 6.79
CA ILE A 102 -10.10 -13.30 5.54
C ILE A 102 -11.23 -13.13 4.52
N SER A 103 -12.40 -13.73 4.76
CA SER A 103 -13.55 -13.71 3.86
C SER A 103 -14.71 -12.93 4.48
N GLN A 104 -15.16 -11.89 3.77
CA GLN A 104 -16.37 -11.15 4.11
C GLN A 104 -17.09 -10.75 2.82
N PRO A 105 -18.43 -10.73 2.80
CA PRO A 105 -19.18 -10.27 1.64
C PRO A 105 -18.86 -8.79 1.35
N TYR A 106 -18.85 -8.44 0.07
CA TYR A 106 -18.75 -7.04 -0.34
C TYR A 106 -19.90 -6.21 0.25
N ASP A 107 -19.61 -4.98 0.65
CA ASP A 107 -20.56 -4.07 1.26
C ASP A 107 -20.51 -2.71 0.55
N ALA A 108 -21.53 -2.44 -0.28
CA ALA A 108 -21.64 -1.21 -1.06
C ALA A 108 -21.78 0.06 -0.19
N SER A 109 -22.19 -0.08 1.09
CA SER A 109 -22.33 1.05 2.00
C SER A 109 -20.97 1.55 2.51
N LYS A 110 -19.97 0.66 2.59
CA LYS A 110 -18.60 0.98 3.01
C LYS A 110 -17.81 1.67 1.90
N PHE A 111 -16.57 2.03 2.20
CA PHE A 111 -15.65 2.54 1.19
C PHE A 111 -15.36 1.47 0.13
N HIS A 112 -15.40 1.84 -1.15
CA HIS A 112 -15.07 0.98 -2.28
C HIS A 112 -14.61 1.84 -3.47
N PHE A 113 -13.83 1.25 -4.39
CA PHE A 113 -13.27 1.96 -5.54
C PHE A 113 -14.25 2.41 -6.63
N ASN A 114 -15.55 2.13 -6.48
CA ASN A 114 -16.60 2.63 -7.38
C ASN A 114 -17.26 3.92 -6.86
N LYS A 115 -16.80 4.47 -5.72
CA LYS A 115 -17.35 5.75 -5.22
C LYS A 115 -17.03 6.88 -6.22
N PRO A 116 -18.02 7.71 -6.63
CA PRO A 116 -17.82 8.73 -7.66
C PRO A 116 -16.71 9.75 -7.36
N PHE A 117 -16.50 10.07 -6.07
CA PHE A 117 -15.48 11.04 -5.66
C PHE A 117 -14.03 10.57 -5.92
N LEU A 118 -13.82 9.29 -6.23
CA LEU A 118 -12.49 8.75 -6.58
C LEU A 118 -12.13 8.93 -8.06
N LYS A 119 -13.06 9.41 -8.90
CA LYS A 119 -12.81 9.61 -10.34
C LYS A 119 -11.55 10.45 -10.62
N PRO A 120 -11.27 11.55 -9.89
CA PRO A 120 -10.05 12.32 -10.10
C PRO A 120 -8.76 11.56 -9.76
N GLU A 121 -8.84 10.48 -8.98
CA GLU A 121 -7.68 9.66 -8.57
C GLU A 121 -7.36 8.54 -9.58
N ILE A 122 -8.22 8.33 -10.59
CA ILE A 122 -8.04 7.31 -11.63
C ILE A 122 -6.92 7.77 -12.59
N LEU A 123 -5.85 7.01 -12.65
CA LEU A 123 -4.78 7.16 -13.63
C LEU A 123 -5.18 6.56 -14.98
N TRP A 124 -5.79 5.38 -14.96
CA TRP A 124 -6.19 4.66 -16.17
C TRP A 124 -7.36 3.69 -15.88
N GLN A 125 -8.22 3.49 -16.87
CA GLN A 125 -9.27 2.46 -16.82
C GLN A 125 -9.50 1.90 -18.22
N GLY A 126 -9.58 0.58 -18.32
CA GLY A 126 -9.89 -0.13 -19.56
C GLY A 126 -9.56 -1.62 -19.45
N GLU A 127 -9.61 -2.30 -20.59
CA GLU A 127 -9.22 -3.71 -20.70
C GLU A 127 -7.71 -3.84 -20.94
N PHE A 128 -7.06 -4.74 -20.19
CA PHE A 128 -5.70 -5.20 -20.45
C PHE A 128 -5.66 -6.72 -20.42
N ASN A 129 -5.13 -7.35 -21.48
CA ASN A 129 -5.07 -8.81 -21.63
C ASN A 129 -6.40 -9.53 -21.30
N GLY A 130 -7.53 -8.97 -21.75
CA GLY A 130 -8.86 -9.57 -21.56
C GLY A 130 -9.49 -9.35 -20.18
N VAL A 131 -8.89 -8.53 -19.31
CA VAL A 131 -9.43 -8.19 -18.00
C VAL A 131 -9.62 -6.68 -17.88
N GLU A 132 -10.84 -6.27 -17.55
CA GLU A 132 -11.14 -4.89 -17.19
C GLU A 132 -10.40 -4.51 -15.90
N ALA A 133 -9.70 -3.39 -15.89
CA ALA A 133 -9.00 -2.90 -14.72
C ALA A 133 -9.16 -1.38 -14.58
N ARG A 134 -9.17 -0.94 -13.32
CA ARG A 134 -9.05 0.48 -12.95
C ARG A 134 -7.80 0.65 -12.12
N VAL A 135 -6.94 1.58 -12.52
CA VAL A 135 -5.69 1.93 -11.85
C VAL A 135 -5.84 3.32 -11.28
N LEU A 136 -5.66 3.45 -9.97
CA LEU A 136 -5.70 4.73 -9.25
C LEU A 136 -4.36 5.02 -8.62
N PHE A 137 -4.03 6.30 -8.40
CA PHE A 137 -2.98 6.65 -7.45
C PHE A 137 -3.48 6.45 -6.03
N ASN A 138 -2.62 5.96 -5.14
CA ASN A 138 -2.94 5.95 -3.72
C ASN A 138 -2.78 7.37 -3.15
N LYS A 139 -3.83 7.88 -2.48
CA LYS A 139 -3.82 9.18 -1.79
C LYS A 139 -2.78 9.29 -0.68
N PHE A 140 -2.52 8.19 0.02
CA PHE A 140 -1.51 8.13 1.08
C PHE A 140 -0.47 7.05 0.71
N PRO A 141 0.46 7.37 -0.21
CA PRO A 141 1.45 6.41 -0.70
C PRO A 141 2.37 5.93 0.42
N PHE A 142 2.92 4.74 0.23
CA PHE A 142 3.95 4.13 1.10
C PHE A 142 4.99 3.34 0.30
N SER A 143 4.66 2.94 -0.92
CA SER A 143 5.61 2.48 -1.93
C SER A 143 5.84 3.57 -2.98
N GLU A 144 6.95 3.48 -3.70
CA GLU A 144 7.19 4.31 -4.89
C GLU A 144 6.13 4.06 -5.95
N TYR A 145 5.65 5.17 -6.53
CA TYR A 145 4.59 5.16 -7.53
C TYR A 145 3.39 4.29 -7.09
N HIS A 146 2.96 4.42 -5.83
CA HIS A 146 1.95 3.54 -5.25
C HIS A 146 0.61 3.62 -6.02
N LEU A 147 0.29 2.54 -6.73
CA LEU A 147 -0.95 2.36 -7.47
C LEU A 147 -1.93 1.44 -6.72
N LEU A 148 -3.22 1.63 -6.98
CA LEU A 148 -4.29 0.73 -6.61
C LEU A 148 -4.86 0.12 -7.89
N ILE A 149 -4.70 -1.18 -8.07
CA ILE A 149 -5.14 -1.93 -9.25
C ILE A 149 -6.41 -2.70 -8.88
N VAL A 150 -7.54 -2.33 -9.45
CA VAL A 150 -8.86 -2.90 -9.15
C VAL A 150 -9.34 -3.70 -10.36
N LEU A 151 -9.38 -5.03 -10.21
CA LEU A 151 -9.75 -5.94 -11.30
C LEU A 151 -11.27 -6.11 -11.39
N SER A 152 -11.82 -5.82 -12.56
CA SER A 152 -13.25 -5.88 -12.87
C SER A 152 -14.07 -5.13 -11.82
N ALA A 153 -13.73 -3.86 -11.56
CA ALA A 153 -14.27 -3.07 -10.45
C ALA A 153 -15.80 -3.08 -10.37
N GLU A 154 -16.49 -3.09 -11.51
CA GLU A 154 -17.96 -3.12 -11.58
C GLU A 154 -18.59 -4.44 -11.09
N MET A 155 -17.79 -5.51 -10.97
CA MET A 155 -18.23 -6.79 -10.41
C MET A 155 -18.36 -6.77 -8.88
N ASN A 156 -17.92 -5.69 -8.21
CA ASN A 156 -18.06 -5.49 -6.76
C ASN A 156 -17.58 -6.70 -5.94
N ARG A 157 -16.44 -7.27 -6.30
CA ARG A 157 -15.91 -8.48 -5.67
C ARG A 157 -15.31 -8.15 -4.29
N PRO A 158 -15.52 -8.98 -3.27
CA PRO A 158 -14.84 -8.81 -1.98
C PRO A 158 -13.32 -8.98 -2.12
N GLN A 159 -12.56 -8.56 -1.11
CA GLN A 159 -11.10 -8.74 -1.04
C GLN A 159 -10.73 -10.22 -0.79
N LEU A 160 -11.10 -11.08 -1.73
CA LEU A 160 -10.86 -12.51 -1.71
C LEU A 160 -10.27 -12.93 -3.05
N LEU A 161 -9.06 -13.48 -3.02
CA LEU A 161 -8.30 -13.83 -4.21
C LEU A 161 -8.86 -15.13 -4.83
N THR A 162 -9.03 -15.15 -6.15
CA THR A 162 -9.35 -16.37 -6.90
C THR A 162 -8.15 -16.84 -7.73
N CYS A 163 -8.21 -18.09 -8.21
CA CYS A 163 -7.19 -18.67 -9.08
C CYS A 163 -6.98 -17.83 -10.34
N GLN A 164 -8.07 -17.37 -10.94
CA GLN A 164 -8.03 -16.54 -12.14
C GLN A 164 -7.38 -15.19 -11.87
N ASP A 165 -7.73 -14.54 -10.74
CA ASP A 165 -7.12 -13.28 -10.35
C ASP A 165 -5.61 -13.44 -10.12
N HIS A 166 -5.22 -14.49 -9.40
CA HIS A 166 -3.81 -14.79 -9.10
C HIS A 166 -2.98 -15.01 -10.36
N ARG A 167 -3.44 -15.87 -11.29
CA ARG A 167 -2.77 -16.09 -12.57
C ARG A 167 -2.62 -14.80 -13.36
N TYR A 168 -3.69 -14.00 -13.39
CA TYR A 168 -3.66 -12.72 -14.09
C TYR A 168 -2.63 -11.76 -13.48
N VAL A 169 -2.57 -11.61 -12.15
CA VAL A 169 -1.58 -10.70 -11.55
C VAL A 169 -0.14 -11.20 -11.63
N CYS A 170 0.11 -12.52 -11.67
CA CYS A 170 1.45 -13.03 -11.99
C CYS A 170 1.87 -12.59 -13.40
N SER A 171 1.03 -12.84 -14.41
CA SER A 171 1.29 -12.42 -15.80
C SER A 171 1.43 -10.90 -15.91
N LEU A 172 0.57 -10.14 -15.21
CA LEU A 172 0.62 -8.68 -15.23
C LEU A 172 1.95 -8.14 -14.67
N ALA A 173 2.47 -8.74 -13.61
CA ALA A 173 3.75 -8.34 -13.02
C ALA A 173 4.91 -8.57 -14.00
N GLU A 174 4.95 -9.72 -14.67
CA GLU A 174 5.93 -10.05 -15.72
C GLU A 174 5.81 -9.10 -16.92
N ASP A 175 4.58 -8.95 -17.45
CA ASP A 175 4.31 -8.12 -18.63
C ASP A 175 4.72 -6.66 -18.42
N LEU A 176 4.36 -6.10 -17.26
CA LEU A 176 4.67 -4.70 -16.94
C LEU A 176 6.12 -4.49 -16.51
N ALA A 177 6.81 -5.49 -15.95
CA ALA A 177 8.23 -5.38 -15.65
C ALA A 177 9.09 -5.20 -16.91
N MET A 178 8.66 -5.72 -18.06
CA MET A 178 9.33 -5.50 -19.35
C MET A 178 9.26 -4.04 -19.83
N VAL A 179 8.23 -3.29 -19.42
CA VAL A 179 8.01 -1.89 -19.82
C VAL A 179 8.49 -0.93 -18.74
N PHE A 180 8.27 -1.29 -17.48
CA PHE A 180 8.62 -0.52 -16.29
C PHE A 180 9.55 -1.38 -15.41
N PRO A 181 10.87 -1.32 -15.62
CA PRO A 181 11.83 -2.05 -14.79
C PRO A 181 11.57 -1.84 -13.30
N GLY A 182 11.50 -2.93 -12.55
CA GLY A 182 11.19 -2.90 -11.12
C GLY A 182 9.70 -2.78 -10.79
N PHE A 183 8.79 -2.86 -11.78
CA PHE A 183 7.37 -3.01 -11.48
C PHE A 183 7.11 -4.25 -10.61
N GLY A 184 6.18 -4.12 -9.68
CA GLY A 184 5.73 -5.21 -8.85
C GLY A 184 4.36 -4.94 -8.25
N ILE A 185 3.78 -5.98 -7.67
CA ILE A 185 2.44 -5.93 -7.12
C ILE A 185 2.44 -6.52 -5.72
N GLY A 186 1.85 -5.81 -4.76
CA GLY A 186 1.53 -6.29 -3.43
C GLY A 186 0.06 -6.69 -3.30
N PHE A 187 -0.21 -7.72 -2.52
CA PHE A 187 -1.58 -8.11 -2.14
C PHE A 187 -1.70 -8.29 -0.63
N ASN A 188 -2.80 -7.79 -0.08
CA ASN A 188 -3.21 -8.02 1.30
C ASN A 188 -4.54 -8.79 1.27
N SER A 189 -4.59 -9.98 1.89
CA SER A 189 -5.90 -10.57 2.25
C SER A 189 -6.58 -9.70 3.31
N LEU A 190 -7.91 -9.84 3.48
CA LEU A 190 -8.69 -8.91 4.31
C LEU A 190 -8.14 -8.77 5.74
N ALA A 191 -7.76 -9.89 6.38
CA ALA A 191 -7.18 -9.90 7.72
C ALA A 191 -5.65 -9.71 7.77
N ALA A 192 -5.00 -9.37 6.64
CA ALA A 192 -3.54 -9.17 6.51
C ALA A 192 -3.17 -7.72 6.16
N GLY A 193 -3.87 -6.74 6.74
CA GLY A 193 -3.57 -5.32 6.49
C GLY A 193 -4.31 -4.71 5.31
N ALA A 194 -5.31 -5.38 4.72
CA ALA A 194 -6.18 -4.74 3.75
C ALA A 194 -7.19 -3.83 4.47
N SER A 195 -7.25 -2.56 4.09
CA SER A 195 -8.18 -1.60 4.71
C SER A 195 -9.55 -1.53 4.03
N ILE A 196 -9.73 -2.19 2.88
CA ILE A 196 -10.90 -2.06 2.01
C ILE A 196 -11.34 -3.45 1.57
N ASN A 197 -12.63 -3.77 1.74
CA ASN A 197 -13.23 -5.02 1.26
C ASN A 197 -13.79 -4.87 -0.16
N HIS A 198 -12.90 -4.60 -1.12
CA HIS A 198 -13.18 -4.59 -2.56
C HIS A 198 -11.89 -5.04 -3.25
N LEU A 199 -11.93 -6.12 -4.03
CA LEU A 199 -10.74 -6.75 -4.63
C LEU A 199 -9.82 -5.74 -5.30
N HIS A 200 -8.65 -5.56 -4.72
CA HIS A 200 -7.60 -4.69 -5.24
C HIS A 200 -6.21 -5.22 -4.90
N PHE A 201 -5.26 -4.75 -5.69
CA PHE A 201 -3.84 -4.98 -5.55
C PHE A 201 -3.11 -3.64 -5.47
N GLN A 202 -1.87 -3.65 -4.98
CA GLN A 202 -1.07 -2.47 -4.74
C GLN A 202 0.15 -2.49 -5.66
N GLY A 203 0.13 -1.71 -6.74
CA GLY A 203 1.24 -1.62 -7.67
C GLY A 203 2.33 -0.66 -7.19
N PHE A 204 3.56 -0.91 -7.61
CA PHE A 204 4.70 -0.02 -7.37
C PHE A 204 5.74 -0.18 -8.49
N VAL A 205 6.65 0.79 -8.63
CA VAL A 205 7.82 0.68 -9.51
C VAL A 205 9.06 0.95 -8.67
N ARG A 206 9.87 -0.08 -8.49
CA ARG A 206 11.05 -0.08 -7.63
C ARG A 206 12.04 -1.16 -8.10
N GLU A 207 13.17 -0.72 -8.64
CA GLU A 207 14.24 -1.65 -9.07
C GLU A 207 14.98 -2.27 -7.88
N ARG A 208 15.19 -1.50 -6.80
CA ARG A 208 15.88 -2.01 -5.62
C ARG A 208 15.06 -3.12 -4.93
N SER A 209 15.74 -4.19 -4.56
CA SER A 209 15.12 -5.32 -3.86
C SER A 209 14.58 -4.94 -2.47
N PHE A 210 13.57 -5.67 -2.02
CA PHE A 210 13.12 -5.72 -0.64
C PHE A 210 13.96 -6.73 0.16
N ALA A 211 13.92 -6.63 1.50
CA ALA A 211 14.64 -7.56 2.38
C ALA A 211 14.26 -9.02 2.11
N ILE A 212 12.98 -9.28 1.89
CA ILE A 212 12.45 -10.63 1.57
C ILE A 212 13.06 -11.24 0.30
N GLU A 213 13.64 -10.43 -0.59
CA GLU A 213 14.27 -10.90 -1.83
C GLU A 213 15.76 -11.26 -1.66
N SER A 214 16.37 -10.98 -0.50
CA SER A 214 17.80 -11.24 -0.28
C SER A 214 18.15 -12.74 -0.33
N GLU A 215 19.25 -13.07 -1.00
CA GLU A 215 19.67 -14.45 -1.29
C GLU A 215 20.02 -15.30 -0.06
N HIS A 216 20.39 -14.68 1.04
CA HIS A 216 20.82 -15.38 2.25
C HIS A 216 19.65 -15.98 3.06
N TRP A 217 18.39 -15.66 2.71
CA TRP A 217 17.22 -16.25 3.35
C TRP A 217 16.95 -17.68 2.86
N VAL A 218 16.48 -18.56 3.75
CA VAL A 218 16.16 -19.96 3.44
C VAL A 218 15.19 -20.11 2.26
N HIS A 219 14.15 -19.28 2.16
CA HIS A 219 13.20 -19.31 1.04
C HIS A 219 13.80 -18.85 -0.30
N ASN A 220 15.02 -18.30 -0.28
CA ASN A 220 15.81 -17.97 -1.45
C ASN A 220 17.01 -18.91 -1.67
N GLY A 221 17.15 -19.96 -0.84
CA GLY A 221 18.22 -20.95 -0.91
C GLY A 221 19.44 -20.67 -0.01
N GLY A 222 19.36 -19.67 0.86
CA GLY A 222 20.38 -19.40 1.88
C GLY A 222 20.15 -20.15 3.19
N ASP A 223 20.83 -19.72 4.24
CA ASP A 223 20.87 -20.40 5.54
C ASP A 223 20.24 -19.61 6.70
N ALA A 224 19.80 -18.37 6.45
CA ALA A 224 19.19 -17.52 7.47
C ALA A 224 17.66 -17.61 7.45
N GLU A 225 17.06 -17.59 8.63
CA GLU A 225 15.59 -17.60 8.79
C GLU A 225 15.02 -16.19 8.73
N TYR A 226 14.05 -15.98 7.84
CA TYR A 226 13.27 -14.74 7.84
C TYR A 226 12.36 -14.70 9.09
N PRO A 227 12.01 -13.52 9.64
CA PRO A 227 11.17 -13.44 10.85
C PRO A 227 9.76 -14.06 10.68
N LEU A 228 9.31 -14.24 9.44
CA LEU A 228 8.03 -14.86 9.09
C LEU A 228 8.22 -16.09 8.21
N THR A 229 7.18 -16.93 8.16
CA THR A 229 7.11 -18.04 7.20
C THR A 229 6.86 -17.46 5.81
N VAL A 230 7.85 -17.60 4.94
CA VAL A 230 7.82 -17.12 3.56
C VAL A 230 7.98 -18.30 2.62
N GLU A 231 7.09 -18.40 1.65
CA GLU A 231 7.23 -19.33 0.53
C GLU A 231 7.48 -18.52 -0.74
N ARG A 232 8.49 -18.91 -1.53
CA ARG A 232 8.78 -18.33 -2.83
C ARG A 232 8.41 -19.32 -3.92
N PHE A 233 7.67 -18.84 -4.91
CA PHE A 233 7.25 -19.61 -6.06
C PHE A 233 7.76 -18.98 -7.36
N VAL A 234 8.02 -19.83 -8.35
CA VAL A 234 8.49 -19.44 -9.69
C VAL A 234 7.42 -19.71 -10.77
N ASP A 235 6.24 -20.19 -10.35
CA ASP A 235 5.13 -20.50 -11.22
C ASP A 235 3.81 -20.24 -10.50
N ALA A 236 2.81 -19.76 -11.25
CA ALA A 236 1.51 -19.37 -10.70
C ALA A 236 0.68 -20.55 -10.15
N GLU A 237 0.95 -21.79 -10.60
CA GLU A 237 0.15 -22.96 -10.22
C GLU A 237 0.54 -23.46 -8.83
N SER A 238 1.84 -23.57 -8.57
CA SER A 238 2.40 -23.92 -7.26
C SER A 238 2.03 -22.88 -6.21
N SER A 239 2.18 -21.57 -6.51
CA SER A 239 1.76 -20.52 -5.59
C SER A 239 0.27 -20.54 -5.33
N TRP A 240 -0.56 -20.78 -6.35
CA TRP A 240 -2.00 -20.91 -6.16
C TRP A 240 -2.37 -22.10 -5.29
N ALA A 241 -1.72 -23.26 -5.48
CA ALA A 241 -1.97 -24.44 -4.66
C ALA A 241 -1.70 -24.18 -3.18
N TYR A 242 -0.65 -23.41 -2.85
CA TYR A 242 -0.38 -22.99 -1.48
C TYR A 242 -1.39 -21.96 -0.97
N LEU A 243 -1.69 -20.92 -1.76
CA LEU A 243 -2.71 -19.91 -1.42
C LEU A 243 -4.08 -20.52 -1.19
N GLN A 244 -4.48 -21.53 -1.98
CA GLN A 244 -5.73 -22.25 -1.80
C GLN A 244 -5.79 -22.96 -0.45
N GLN A 245 -4.67 -23.51 0.04
CA GLN A 245 -4.61 -24.11 1.37
C GLN A 245 -4.84 -23.06 2.45
N LEU A 246 -4.13 -21.91 2.36
CA LEU A 246 -4.30 -20.80 3.30
C LEU A 246 -5.75 -20.30 3.31
N ILE A 247 -6.34 -20.11 2.13
CA ILE A 247 -7.73 -19.68 1.99
C ILE A 247 -8.69 -20.71 2.60
N SER A 248 -8.47 -22.01 2.38
CA SER A 248 -9.34 -23.06 2.92
C SER A 248 -9.29 -23.17 4.46
N LYS A 249 -8.17 -22.77 5.05
CA LYS A 249 -7.94 -22.72 6.50
C LYS A 249 -8.29 -21.36 7.12
N ASP A 250 -8.77 -20.42 6.31
CA ASP A 250 -9.02 -19.03 6.72
C ASP A 250 -7.74 -18.37 7.28
N GLU A 251 -6.56 -18.69 6.77
CA GLU A 251 -5.30 -18.08 7.23
C GLU A 251 -5.02 -16.75 6.51
N ALA A 252 -4.56 -15.75 7.26
CA ALA A 252 -4.21 -14.45 6.68
C ALA A 252 -2.86 -14.51 5.99
N PHE A 253 -2.78 -13.89 4.82
CA PHE A 253 -1.57 -13.85 4.01
C PHE A 253 -1.39 -12.52 3.28
N ASN A 254 -0.13 -12.25 2.96
CA ASN A 254 0.28 -11.22 2.01
C ASN A 254 0.97 -11.88 0.82
N CYS A 255 0.95 -11.22 -0.34
CA CYS A 255 1.75 -11.61 -1.49
C CYS A 255 2.60 -10.44 -1.98
N LEU A 256 3.77 -10.75 -2.51
CA LEU A 256 4.61 -9.85 -3.30
C LEU A 256 4.90 -10.54 -4.64
N TYR A 257 4.39 -9.97 -5.72
CA TYR A 257 4.60 -10.40 -7.09
C TYR A 257 5.71 -9.56 -7.72
N ARG A 258 6.67 -10.25 -8.33
CA ARG A 258 7.79 -9.70 -9.11
C ARG A 258 7.85 -10.42 -10.44
N ASP A 259 8.70 -9.93 -11.34
CA ASP A 259 9.00 -10.61 -12.61
C ASP A 259 9.46 -12.05 -12.36
N GLY A 260 8.62 -13.03 -12.74
CA GLY A 260 8.86 -14.46 -12.61
C GLY A 260 8.77 -15.05 -11.20
N TYR A 261 8.39 -14.27 -10.18
CA TYR A 261 8.34 -14.75 -8.79
C TYR A 261 7.13 -14.25 -8.00
N CYS A 262 6.62 -15.11 -7.11
CA CYS A 262 5.63 -14.73 -6.10
C CYS A 262 6.12 -15.16 -4.72
N TYR A 263 6.25 -14.21 -3.81
CA TYR A 263 6.43 -14.48 -2.38
C TYR A 263 5.06 -14.48 -1.72
N VAL A 264 4.78 -15.53 -0.94
CA VAL A 264 3.57 -15.65 -0.12
C VAL A 264 3.99 -15.70 1.34
N VAL A 265 3.42 -14.81 2.15
CA VAL A 265 3.75 -14.69 3.57
C VAL A 265 2.51 -15.00 4.40
N ALA A 266 2.49 -16.16 5.05
CA ALA A 266 1.44 -16.52 6.00
C ALA A 266 1.66 -15.80 7.34
N ARG A 267 0.59 -15.29 7.93
CA ARG A 267 0.66 -14.46 9.14
C ARG A 267 -0.58 -14.53 10.00
N ARG A 268 -0.44 -14.08 11.23
CA ARG A 268 -1.55 -13.83 12.15
C ARG A 268 -2.42 -12.69 11.66
N TYR A 269 -3.70 -12.76 12.00
CA TYR A 269 -4.68 -11.73 11.69
C TYR A 269 -4.29 -10.37 12.27
N GLN A 270 -4.59 -9.33 11.52
CA GLN A 270 -4.61 -7.97 12.03
C GLN A 270 -5.49 -7.88 13.29
N GLY A 271 -4.99 -7.21 14.32
CA GLY A 271 -5.69 -7.04 15.59
C GLY A 271 -5.61 -8.24 16.53
N SER A 272 -5.09 -9.40 16.09
CA SER A 272 -4.86 -10.56 16.97
C SER A 272 -3.55 -10.49 17.77
N VAL A 273 -2.68 -9.54 17.43
CA VAL A 273 -1.40 -9.27 18.11
C VAL A 273 -1.25 -7.78 18.36
N VAL A 274 -0.57 -7.46 19.46
CA VAL A 274 -0.22 -6.07 19.80
C VAL A 274 1.07 -5.73 19.07
N LEU A 275 0.95 -4.93 18.01
CA LEU A 275 2.11 -4.42 17.25
C LEU A 275 2.61 -3.10 17.84
N PRO A 276 3.92 -2.80 17.71
CA PRO A 276 4.44 -1.48 18.03
C PRO A 276 3.77 -0.42 17.14
N GLU A 277 3.72 0.83 17.62
CA GLU A 277 2.99 1.93 16.94
C GLU A 277 3.38 2.07 15.46
N TRP A 278 4.67 1.94 15.15
CA TRP A 278 5.22 2.09 13.81
C TRP A 278 4.86 0.96 12.84
N LEU A 279 4.36 -0.18 13.35
CA LEU A 279 3.96 -1.35 12.56
C LEU A 279 2.42 -1.56 12.56
N ARG A 280 1.65 -0.62 13.12
CA ARG A 280 0.18 -0.75 13.17
C ARG A 280 -0.41 -0.73 11.76
N GLY A 281 -1.24 -1.73 11.47
CA GLY A 281 -1.82 -1.90 10.13
C GLY A 281 -0.85 -2.46 9.10
N ALA A 282 0.20 -3.18 9.54
CA ALA A 282 1.19 -3.82 8.68
C ALA A 282 0.55 -4.59 7.52
N GLY A 283 0.99 -4.30 6.30
CA GLY A 283 0.58 -4.94 5.05
C GLY A 283 1.74 -5.64 4.36
N TRP A 284 1.62 -5.85 3.05
CA TRP A 284 2.60 -6.57 2.24
C TRP A 284 4.01 -5.95 2.29
N ILE A 285 4.11 -4.60 2.30
CA ILE A 285 5.42 -3.93 2.24
C ILE A 285 6.20 -4.13 3.53
N ASP A 286 5.50 -4.11 4.67
CA ASP A 286 6.12 -4.28 5.98
C ASP A 286 6.65 -5.70 6.14
N VAL A 287 5.87 -6.70 5.72
CA VAL A 287 6.33 -8.11 5.75
C VAL A 287 7.38 -8.40 4.68
N ALA A 288 7.49 -7.58 3.63
CA ALA A 288 8.61 -7.60 2.68
C ALA A 288 9.90 -6.96 3.24
N GLY A 289 9.82 -6.32 4.42
CA GLY A 289 10.95 -5.75 5.12
C GLY A 289 11.26 -4.29 4.79
N ALA A 290 10.29 -3.57 4.22
CA ALA A 290 10.33 -2.13 4.07
C ALA A 290 9.22 -1.48 4.90
N VAL A 291 9.61 -0.71 5.93
CA VAL A 291 8.68 -0.13 6.91
C VAL A 291 8.57 1.38 6.69
N THR A 292 7.34 1.89 6.61
CA THR A 292 7.10 3.33 6.46
C THR A 292 6.67 3.96 7.77
N VAL A 293 7.43 4.95 8.25
CA VAL A 293 7.18 5.67 9.50
C VAL A 293 6.88 7.14 9.26
N SER A 294 6.07 7.75 10.12
CA SER A 294 5.64 9.16 9.99
C SER A 294 6.23 10.11 11.05
N LYS A 295 6.99 9.56 12.02
CA LYS A 295 7.68 10.32 13.08
C LYS A 295 9.19 10.27 12.84
N SER A 296 9.86 11.43 12.85
CA SER A 296 11.32 11.53 12.65
C SER A 296 12.09 10.77 13.73
N GLU A 297 11.66 10.89 15.00
CA GLU A 297 12.29 10.17 16.10
C GLU A 297 12.28 8.64 15.92
N THR A 298 11.17 8.10 15.39
CA THR A 298 11.10 6.67 15.04
C THR A 298 12.03 6.35 13.88
N PHE A 299 12.03 7.18 12.83
CA PHE A 299 12.92 7.01 11.69
C PHE A 299 14.40 6.99 12.08
N GLU A 300 14.82 7.81 13.05
CA GLU A 300 16.21 7.91 13.49
C GLU A 300 16.63 6.80 14.46
N ARG A 301 15.70 6.24 15.24
CA ARG A 301 16.05 5.33 16.36
C ARG A 301 15.73 3.88 16.13
N LEU A 302 14.83 3.56 15.19
CA LEU A 302 14.41 2.18 14.96
C LEU A 302 15.60 1.31 14.53
N THR A 303 15.80 0.17 15.21
CA THR A 303 16.93 -0.74 14.95
C THR A 303 16.50 -1.98 14.17
N GLU A 304 17.48 -2.71 13.63
CA GLU A 304 17.27 -3.98 12.95
C GLU A 304 16.56 -5.00 13.84
N GLU A 305 16.98 -5.15 15.10
CA GLU A 305 16.38 -6.11 16.05
C GLU A 305 14.93 -5.75 16.36
N GLN A 306 14.63 -4.45 16.46
CA GLN A 306 13.26 -3.98 16.69
C GLN A 306 12.36 -4.27 15.49
N ILE A 307 12.88 -4.13 14.27
CA ILE A 307 12.14 -4.43 13.04
C ILE A 307 11.88 -5.93 12.95
N ALA A 308 12.94 -6.74 13.05
CA ALA A 308 12.83 -8.20 12.99
C ALA A 308 11.89 -8.75 14.07
N ALA A 309 12.00 -8.27 15.32
CA ALA A 309 11.12 -8.67 16.40
C ALA A 309 9.66 -8.22 16.15
N GLY A 310 9.45 -6.99 15.68
CA GLY A 310 8.13 -6.45 15.37
C GLY A 310 7.43 -7.24 14.27
N ILE A 311 8.13 -7.52 13.16
CA ILE A 311 7.64 -8.36 12.06
C ILE A 311 7.37 -9.78 12.56
N GLY A 312 8.27 -10.36 13.36
CA GLY A 312 8.14 -11.70 13.93
C GLY A 312 6.90 -11.90 14.82
N LEU A 313 6.34 -10.84 15.41
CA LEU A 313 5.06 -10.93 16.14
C LEU A 313 3.89 -11.40 15.26
N LEU A 314 3.99 -11.23 13.94
CA LEU A 314 2.99 -11.67 12.98
C LEU A 314 3.12 -13.16 12.61
N LYS A 315 4.14 -13.88 13.08
CA LYS A 315 4.32 -15.30 12.76
C LYS A 315 3.15 -16.14 13.28
N PRO A 316 2.53 -17.01 12.45
CA PRO A 316 1.49 -17.94 12.91
C PRO A 316 2.00 -18.82 14.05
N ALA A 317 1.11 -19.23 14.96
CA ALA A 317 1.45 -20.26 15.93
C ALA A 317 1.58 -21.62 15.20
N VAL A 318 2.64 -22.36 15.51
CA VAL A 318 2.85 -23.75 15.05
C VAL A 318 1.88 -24.69 15.77
#